data_AF-A0A2V9S5X9-F1
#
_entry.id   AF-A0A2V9S5X9-F1
#
_cell.length_a   1.000
_cell.length_b   1.000
_cell.length_c   1.000
_cell.angle_alpha   90.00
_cell.angle_beta   90.00
_cell.angle_gamma   90.00
#
_symmetry.space_group_name_H-M   'P 1'
#
loop_
_entity.id
_entity.type
_entity.pdbx_description
1 polymer ?
#
loop_
_entity_poly.entity_id
_entity_poly.type
_entity_poly.pdbx_seq_one_letter_code
_entity_poly.pdbx_strand_id
1 'polypeptide(L)'
;MEIGRNGSNGSEPKDFPGANDPHVQQVVRAAHEELRQLMRQRADVMKRIGTVKQTIVGLANLFGDAILSEELLELVDRKSGGRQPGFTKACRVVLMEANQPLAAKEVCEQMQRRMPPVLLRHKDPLASVTTVLNRLVDYGEARTVLRENGRRAWEWVSDPETSASDTRPEISV
;
A
#
# COMPACT_ATOMS: atom_id res chain seq x y z
N MET A 1 46.35 -10.55 39.76
CA MET A 1 46.05 -9.98 38.44
C MET A 1 44.58 -9.62 38.44
N GLU A 2 44.29 -8.34 38.64
CA GLU A 2 42.95 -7.79 38.79
C GLU A 2 42.30 -7.48 37.43
N ILE A 3 40.98 -7.38 37.50
CA ILE A 3 39.99 -7.44 36.43
C ILE A 3 39.86 -6.10 35.70
N GLY A 4 39.81 -6.16 34.36
CA GLY A 4 38.85 -5.47 33.51
C GLY A 4 38.97 -3.95 33.30
N ARG A 5 38.85 -3.54 32.02
CA ARG A 5 37.77 -2.63 31.57
C ARG A 5 37.76 -2.53 30.04
N ASN A 6 36.70 -3.11 29.48
CA ASN A 6 36.27 -2.97 28.09
C ASN A 6 35.59 -1.60 27.94
N GLY A 7 36.24 -0.68 27.23
CA GLY A 7 35.66 0.63 26.90
C GLY A 7 34.73 0.51 25.68
N SER A 8 33.45 0.22 25.93
CA SER A 8 32.39 0.46 24.94
C SER A 8 32.15 1.96 24.84
N ASN A 9 32.55 2.56 23.72
CA ASN A 9 32.25 3.95 23.43
C ASN A 9 30.78 4.01 22.96
N GLY A 10 29.89 4.33 23.89
CA GLY A 10 28.48 4.55 23.63
C GLY A 10 28.31 5.78 22.74
N SER A 11 27.66 5.58 21.60
CA SER A 11 27.12 6.65 20.77
C SER A 11 26.03 7.36 21.56
N GLU A 12 26.36 8.44 22.25
CA GLU A 12 25.36 9.31 22.88
C GLU A 12 24.39 9.80 21.80
N PRO A 13 23.06 9.65 22.00
CA PRO A 13 22.10 10.29 21.13
C PRO A 13 22.29 11.80 21.28
N LYS A 14 22.65 12.47 20.19
CA LYS A 14 22.65 13.93 20.14
C LYS A 14 21.23 14.42 20.39
N ASP A 15 20.94 14.81 21.62
CA ASP A 15 19.73 15.54 21.97
C ASP A 15 19.74 16.84 21.16
N PHE A 16 18.86 16.89 20.15
CA PHE A 16 18.68 18.10 19.36
C PHE A 16 17.97 19.14 20.24
N PRO A 17 18.57 20.33 20.47
CA PRO A 17 17.96 21.37 21.27
C PRO A 17 16.68 21.84 20.55
N GLY A 18 15.53 21.45 21.10
CA GLY A 18 14.19 21.71 20.52
C GLY A 18 13.28 20.48 20.40
N ALA A 19 13.80 19.25 20.54
CA ALA A 19 12.97 18.02 20.45
C ALA A 19 11.86 17.94 21.53
N ASN A 20 12.08 18.60 22.67
CA ASN A 20 11.11 18.69 23.77
C ASN A 20 10.41 20.04 23.87
N ASP A 21 10.54 20.91 22.86
CA ASP A 21 9.80 22.17 22.83
C ASP A 21 8.28 21.88 22.66
N PRO A 22 7.43 22.27 23.63
CA PRO A 22 6.00 22.01 23.57
C PRO A 22 5.31 22.55 22.32
N HIS A 23 5.81 23.67 21.78
CA HIS A 23 5.28 24.28 20.56
C HIS A 23 5.64 23.45 19.32
N VAL A 24 6.89 22.98 19.23
CA VAL A 24 7.32 22.08 18.15
C VAL A 24 6.52 20.78 18.17
N GLN A 25 6.30 20.20 19.36
CA GLN A 25 5.47 19.00 19.50
C GLN A 25 4.01 19.23 19.11
N GLN A 26 3.46 20.43 19.36
CA GLN A 26 2.11 20.78 18.93
C GLN A 26 2.01 20.89 17.41
N VAL A 27 2.98 21.53 16.74
CA VAL A 27 3.02 21.65 15.27
C VAL A 27 3.16 20.28 14.62
N VAL A 28 4.05 19.42 15.12
CA VAL A 28 4.23 18.04 14.61
C VAL A 28 2.93 17.23 14.78
N ARG A 29 2.25 17.33 15.93
CA ARG A 29 0.96 16.66 16.14
C ARG A 29 -0.11 17.15 15.16
N ALA A 30 -0.20 18.46 14.94
CA ALA A 30 -1.16 19.02 14.00
C ALA A 30 -0.89 18.55 12.55
N ALA A 31 0.37 18.63 12.10
CA ALA A 31 0.77 18.15 10.78
C ALA A 31 0.54 16.65 10.59
N HIS A 32 0.77 15.84 11.64
CA HIS A 32 0.50 14.40 11.62
C HIS A 32 -0.99 14.08 11.47
N GLU A 33 -1.87 14.81 12.17
CA GLU A 33 -3.31 14.59 12.02
C GLU A 33 -3.83 15.09 10.67
N GLU A 34 -3.33 16.22 10.17
CA GLU A 34 -3.63 16.70 8.82
C GLU A 34 -3.21 15.67 7.76
N LEU A 35 -2.00 15.11 7.87
CA LEU A 35 -1.52 14.06 6.97
C LEU A 35 -2.44 12.83 7.01
N ARG A 36 -2.85 12.36 8.20
CA ARG A 36 -3.82 11.27 8.32
C ARG A 36 -5.14 11.60 7.64
N GLN A 37 -5.65 12.81 7.82
CA GLN A 37 -6.89 13.23 7.19
C GLN A 37 -6.77 13.24 5.66
N LEU A 38 -5.68 13.76 5.13
CA LEU A 38 -5.41 13.76 3.69
C LEU A 38 -5.28 12.35 3.13
N MET A 39 -4.66 11.42 3.87
CA MET A 39 -4.58 10.01 3.46
C MET A 39 -5.97 9.36 3.38
N ARG A 40 -6.85 9.60 4.36
CA ARG A 40 -8.25 9.14 4.33
C ARG A 40 -9.01 9.72 3.14
N GLN A 41 -8.92 11.04 2.95
CA GLN A 41 -9.56 11.73 1.83
C GLN A 41 -9.06 11.20 0.47
N ARG A 42 -7.76 10.93 0.34
CA ARG A 42 -7.18 10.33 -0.88
C ARG A 42 -7.81 8.96 -1.16
N ALA A 43 -8.01 8.13 -0.15
CA ALA A 43 -8.64 6.82 -0.31
C ALA A 43 -10.11 6.95 -0.78
N ASP A 44 -10.88 7.83 -0.13
CA ASP A 44 -12.28 8.09 -0.49
C ASP A 44 -12.43 8.62 -1.92
N VAL A 45 -11.59 9.57 -2.31
CA VAL A 45 -11.58 10.13 -3.66
C VAL A 45 -11.22 9.05 -4.68
N MET A 46 -10.22 8.21 -4.40
CA MET A 46 -9.85 7.10 -5.29
C MET A 46 -10.99 6.09 -5.46
N LYS A 47 -11.71 5.74 -4.38
CA LYS A 47 -12.89 4.87 -4.43
C LYS A 47 -13.96 5.47 -5.34
N ARG A 48 -14.29 6.75 -5.16
CA ARG A 48 -15.26 7.48 -5.99
C ARG A 48 -14.84 7.53 -7.47
N ILE A 49 -13.58 7.82 -7.76
CA ILE A 49 -13.03 7.79 -9.13
C ILE A 49 -13.24 6.41 -9.74
N GLY A 50 -12.93 5.34 -9.00
CA GLY A 50 -13.13 3.96 -9.44
C GLY A 50 -14.58 3.66 -9.80
N THR A 51 -15.54 4.02 -8.93
CA THR A 51 -16.97 3.84 -9.20
C THR A 51 -17.42 4.60 -10.45
N VAL A 52 -17.02 5.86 -10.60
CA VAL A 52 -17.40 6.67 -11.78
C VAL A 52 -16.83 6.07 -13.07
N LYS A 53 -15.55 5.66 -13.07
CA LYS A 53 -14.95 4.96 -14.22
C LYS A 53 -15.72 3.69 -14.56
N GLN A 54 -16.11 2.90 -13.56
CA GLN A 54 -16.88 1.67 -13.78
C GLN A 54 -18.26 1.95 -14.39
N THR A 55 -18.96 2.99 -13.94
CA THR A 55 -20.22 3.43 -14.54
C THR A 55 -20.04 3.81 -16.01
N ILE A 56 -19.00 4.58 -16.34
CA ILE A 56 -18.70 4.97 -17.73
C ILE A 56 -18.41 3.75 -18.60
N VAL A 57 -17.60 2.82 -18.11
CA VAL A 57 -17.32 1.53 -18.78
C VAL A 57 -18.62 0.75 -18.98
N GLY A 58 -19.51 0.72 -17.99
CA GLY A 58 -20.83 0.09 -18.09
C GLY A 58 -21.70 0.72 -19.18
N LEU A 59 -21.76 2.04 -19.25
CA LEU A 59 -22.50 2.76 -20.29
C LEU A 59 -21.95 2.45 -21.68
N ALA A 60 -20.63 2.48 -21.85
CA ALA A 60 -20.01 2.17 -23.14
C ALA A 60 -20.17 0.69 -23.55
N ASN A 61 -20.29 -0.25 -22.60
CA ASN A 61 -20.70 -1.63 -22.91
C ASN A 61 -22.13 -1.74 -23.43
N LEU A 62 -23.05 -0.91 -22.95
CA LEU A 62 -24.46 -0.96 -23.34
C LEU A 62 -24.76 -0.21 -24.64
N PHE A 63 -24.08 0.91 -24.87
CA PHE A 63 -24.38 1.85 -25.96
C PHE A 63 -23.25 1.97 -26.99
N GLY A 64 -22.14 1.25 -26.80
CA GLY A 64 -20.95 1.29 -27.65
C GLY A 64 -19.95 2.40 -27.27
N ASP A 65 -18.70 2.24 -27.67
CA ASP A 65 -17.60 3.17 -27.33
C ASP A 65 -17.72 4.54 -28.02
N ALA A 66 -18.52 4.67 -29.08
CA ALA A 66 -18.69 5.91 -29.85
C ALA A 66 -19.28 7.08 -29.02
N ILE A 67 -19.91 6.78 -27.87
CA ILE A 67 -20.43 7.80 -26.96
C ILE A 67 -19.32 8.47 -26.13
N LEU A 68 -18.13 7.86 -26.06
CA LEU A 68 -17.03 8.34 -25.24
C LEU A 68 -16.08 9.17 -26.10
N SER A 69 -15.68 10.33 -25.57
CA SER A 69 -14.59 11.08 -26.16
C SER A 69 -13.27 10.32 -26.04
N GLU A 70 -12.33 10.68 -26.88
CA GLU A 70 -11.00 10.07 -26.90
C GLU A 70 -10.25 10.24 -25.56
N GLU A 71 -10.36 11.42 -24.94
CA GLU A 71 -9.84 11.69 -23.60
C GLU A 71 -10.51 10.78 -22.55
N LEU A 72 -11.82 10.58 -22.64
CA LEU A 72 -12.57 9.77 -21.70
C LEU A 72 -12.19 8.29 -21.81
N LEU A 73 -11.98 7.79 -23.03
CA LEU A 73 -11.48 6.44 -23.30
C LEU A 73 -10.09 6.21 -22.68
N GLU A 74 -9.20 7.21 -22.67
CA GLU A 74 -7.91 7.13 -21.97
C GLU A 74 -8.10 7.07 -20.46
N LEU A 75 -8.95 7.93 -19.91
CA LEU A 75 -9.20 8.00 -18.48
C LEU A 75 -9.82 6.71 -17.92
N VAL A 76 -10.66 6.01 -18.68
CA VAL A 76 -11.22 4.71 -18.27
C VAL A 76 -10.39 3.51 -18.70
N ASP A 77 -9.15 3.73 -19.17
CA ASP A 77 -8.22 2.71 -19.66
C ASP A 77 -8.77 1.88 -20.85
N ARG A 78 -9.80 2.35 -21.57
CA ARG A 78 -10.44 1.68 -22.73
C ARG A 78 -9.78 1.97 -24.08
N LYS A 79 -9.16 3.14 -24.27
CA LYS A 79 -8.42 3.47 -25.52
C LYS A 79 -7.24 2.54 -25.79
N SER A 80 -6.91 1.72 -24.82
CA SER A 80 -5.82 0.77 -24.84
C SER A 80 -6.07 -0.37 -25.83
N GLY A 81 -5.84 -0.11 -27.12
CA GLY A 81 -5.43 -1.14 -28.08
C GLY A 81 -4.10 -1.80 -27.65
N GLY A 82 -4.07 -2.46 -26.48
CA GLY A 82 -2.93 -3.19 -25.94
C GLY A 82 -2.21 -2.61 -24.71
N ARG A 83 -2.67 -1.53 -24.05
CA ARG A 83 -2.06 -1.10 -22.77
C ARG A 83 -2.55 -1.98 -21.62
N GLN A 84 -1.81 -3.06 -21.42
CA GLN A 84 -1.83 -3.88 -20.22
C GLN A 84 -1.80 -3.00 -18.95
N PRO A 85 -2.46 -3.39 -17.85
CA PRO A 85 -2.40 -2.63 -16.61
C PRO A 85 -0.94 -2.40 -16.22
N GLY A 86 -0.58 -1.16 -15.93
CA GLY A 86 0.76 -0.82 -15.47
C GLY A 86 1.14 -1.66 -14.25
N PHE A 87 2.42 -1.98 -14.10
CA PHE A 87 2.91 -2.93 -13.09
C PHE A 87 2.39 -2.66 -11.67
N THR A 88 2.34 -1.39 -11.26
CA THR A 88 1.74 -0.97 -9.97
C THR A 88 0.25 -1.23 -9.88
N LYS A 89 -0.52 -0.95 -10.94
CA LYS A 89 -1.97 -1.20 -10.98
C LYS A 89 -2.25 -2.71 -10.86
N ALA A 90 -1.46 -3.54 -11.53
CA ALA A 90 -1.56 -4.98 -11.43
C ALA A 90 -1.28 -5.50 -10.00
N CYS A 91 -0.29 -4.94 -9.30
CA CYS A 91 -0.04 -5.26 -7.89
C CYS A 91 -1.23 -4.87 -6.99
N ARG A 92 -1.83 -3.70 -7.20
CA ARG A 92 -3.04 -3.27 -6.45
C ARG A 92 -4.19 -4.24 -6.62
N VAL A 93 -4.52 -4.59 -7.87
CA VAL A 93 -5.59 -5.54 -8.19
C VAL A 93 -5.39 -6.88 -7.48
N VAL A 94 -4.16 -7.41 -7.51
CA VAL A 94 -3.84 -8.68 -6.85
C VAL A 94 -4.02 -8.61 -5.33
N LEU A 95 -3.57 -7.53 -4.68
CA LEU A 95 -3.73 -7.38 -3.24
C LEU A 95 -5.19 -7.13 -2.82
N MET A 96 -5.92 -6.31 -3.58
CA MET A 96 -7.33 -5.98 -3.30
C MET A 96 -8.23 -7.21 -3.37
N GLU A 97 -7.96 -8.11 -4.31
CA GLU A 97 -8.77 -9.33 -4.50
C GLU A 97 -8.28 -10.52 -3.66
N ALA A 98 -7.16 -10.36 -2.94
CA ALA A 98 -6.67 -11.39 -2.05
C ALA A 98 -7.46 -11.41 -0.75
N ASN A 99 -8.08 -12.55 -0.42
CA ASN A 99 -8.78 -12.76 0.86
C ASN A 99 -7.82 -13.02 2.04
N GLN A 100 -6.51 -12.95 1.80
CA GLN A 100 -5.47 -13.19 2.80
C GLN A 100 -4.22 -12.39 2.44
N PRO A 101 -3.38 -12.01 3.43
CA PRO A 101 -2.10 -11.37 3.16
C PRO A 101 -1.29 -12.22 2.19
N LEU A 102 -0.58 -11.64 1.22
CA LEU A 102 0.23 -12.33 0.20
C LEU A 102 1.74 -12.01 0.34
N ALA A 103 2.60 -13.02 0.21
CA ALA A 103 4.03 -12.81 0.01
C ALA A 103 4.30 -12.34 -1.43
N ALA A 104 5.43 -11.65 -1.63
CA ALA A 104 5.81 -11.11 -2.94
C ALA A 104 5.84 -12.18 -4.06
N LYS A 105 6.24 -13.42 -3.72
CA LYS A 105 6.23 -14.53 -4.68
C LYS A 105 4.81 -14.92 -5.11
N GLU A 106 3.87 -14.97 -4.17
CA GLU A 106 2.47 -15.29 -4.48
C GLU A 106 1.83 -14.17 -5.32
N VAL A 107 2.19 -12.91 -5.07
CA VAL A 107 1.79 -11.78 -5.94
C VAL A 107 2.32 -11.97 -7.36
N CYS A 108 3.60 -12.31 -7.53
CA CYS A 108 4.16 -12.64 -8.84
C CYS A 108 3.41 -13.81 -9.52
N GLU A 109 3.12 -14.88 -8.78
CA GLU A 109 2.40 -16.05 -9.33
C GLU A 109 0.98 -15.68 -9.80
N GLN A 110 0.26 -14.87 -9.03
CA GLN A 110 -1.07 -14.39 -9.42
C GLN A 110 -1.01 -13.43 -10.61
N MET A 111 -0.04 -12.53 -10.64
CA MET A 111 0.21 -11.67 -11.80
C MET A 111 0.56 -12.50 -13.05
N GLN A 112 1.35 -13.56 -12.92
CA GLN A 112 1.72 -14.43 -14.04
C GLN A 112 0.51 -15.18 -14.60
N ARG A 113 -0.41 -15.63 -13.74
CA ARG A 113 -1.62 -16.35 -14.16
C ARG A 113 -2.63 -15.45 -14.86
N ARG A 114 -2.76 -14.19 -14.41
CA ARG A 114 -3.87 -13.31 -14.81
C ARG A 114 -3.45 -12.21 -15.78
N MET A 115 -2.22 -11.72 -15.64
CA MET A 115 -1.66 -10.59 -16.40
C MET A 115 -0.20 -10.88 -16.82
N PRO A 116 0.10 -12.02 -17.48
CA PRO A 116 1.48 -12.40 -17.83
C PRO A 116 2.30 -11.32 -18.57
N PRO A 117 1.73 -10.56 -19.53
CA PRO A 117 2.48 -9.52 -20.24
C PRO A 117 3.05 -8.40 -19.36
N VAL A 118 2.49 -8.20 -18.16
CA VAL A 118 2.94 -7.17 -17.21
C VAL A 118 4.29 -7.55 -16.60
N LEU A 119 4.50 -8.84 -16.30
CA LEU A 119 5.76 -9.31 -15.70
C LEU A 119 6.90 -9.40 -16.72
N LEU A 120 6.59 -9.72 -17.98
CA LEU A 120 7.58 -9.88 -19.05
C LEU A 120 8.41 -8.61 -19.34
N ARG A 121 7.93 -7.45 -18.91
CA ARG A 121 8.64 -6.16 -19.07
C ARG A 121 9.70 -5.90 -18.01
N HIS A 122 9.82 -6.77 -17.01
CA HIS A 122 10.71 -6.61 -15.87
C HIS A 122 11.75 -7.71 -15.85
N LYS A 123 13.03 -7.32 -15.83
CA LYS A 123 14.18 -8.25 -15.74
C LYS A 123 14.13 -9.10 -14.46
N ASP A 124 13.67 -8.51 -13.36
CA ASP A 124 13.42 -9.20 -12.10
C ASP A 124 12.00 -8.84 -11.59
N PRO A 125 11.01 -9.70 -11.89
CA PRO A 125 9.64 -9.49 -11.44
C PRO A 125 9.50 -9.46 -9.91
N LEU A 126 10.26 -10.28 -9.18
CA LEU A 126 10.15 -10.38 -7.73
C LEU A 126 10.66 -9.13 -7.03
N ALA A 127 11.80 -8.59 -7.46
CA ALA A 127 12.33 -7.33 -6.96
C ALA A 127 11.39 -6.15 -7.30
N SER A 128 10.83 -6.16 -8.52
CA SER A 128 9.88 -5.14 -8.96
C SER A 128 8.60 -5.16 -8.14
N VAL A 129 8.02 -6.35 -7.90
CA VAL A 129 6.84 -6.53 -7.04
C VAL A 129 7.15 -6.04 -5.63
N THR A 130 8.26 -6.50 -5.02
CA THR A 130 8.63 -6.09 -3.65
C THR A 130 8.77 -4.58 -3.53
N THR A 131 9.38 -3.93 -4.52
CA THR A 131 9.50 -2.46 -4.55
C THR A 131 8.14 -1.78 -4.58
N VAL A 132 7.22 -2.27 -5.41
CA VAL A 132 5.86 -1.74 -5.47
C VAL A 132 5.10 -1.98 -4.18
N LEU A 133 5.19 -3.19 -3.60
CA LEU A 133 4.51 -3.52 -2.36
C LEU A 133 4.96 -2.62 -1.20
N ASN A 134 6.27 -2.34 -1.10
CA ASN A 134 6.78 -1.38 -0.12
C ASN A 134 6.24 0.02 -0.36
N ARG A 135 6.19 0.50 -1.62
CA ARG A 135 5.59 1.80 -1.94
C ARG A 135 4.10 1.86 -1.59
N LEU A 136 3.35 0.77 -1.79
CA LEU A 136 1.94 0.71 -1.39
C LEU A 136 1.78 0.78 0.12
N VAL A 137 2.73 0.25 0.89
CA VAL A 137 2.80 0.43 2.35
C VAL A 137 3.11 1.89 2.70
N ASP A 138 4.10 2.50 2.06
CA ASP A 138 4.45 3.91 2.27
C ASP A 138 3.26 4.84 1.95
N TYR A 139 2.43 4.46 0.96
CA TYR A 139 1.21 5.18 0.58
C TYR A 139 0.00 4.89 1.47
N GLY A 140 0.11 3.99 2.44
CA GLY A 140 -0.98 3.55 3.31
C GLY A 140 -2.07 2.73 2.60
N GLU A 141 -1.81 2.22 1.40
CA GLU A 141 -2.75 1.40 0.63
C GLU A 141 -2.65 -0.08 1.02
N ALA A 142 -1.49 -0.50 1.53
CA ALA A 142 -1.25 -1.85 2.02
C ALA A 142 -0.57 -1.80 3.41
N ARG A 143 -0.64 -2.90 4.15
CA ARG A 143 0.14 -3.10 5.37
C ARG A 143 1.05 -4.31 5.24
N THR A 144 2.20 -4.25 5.92
CA THR A 144 3.08 -5.40 6.08
C THR A 144 2.62 -6.20 7.29
N VAL A 145 2.50 -7.51 7.14
CA VAL A 145 2.17 -8.44 8.22
C VAL A 145 3.17 -9.60 8.26
N LEU A 146 3.31 -10.23 9.42
CA LEU A 146 4.04 -11.48 9.58
C LEU A 146 3.02 -12.62 9.64
N ARG A 147 3.13 -13.60 8.76
CA ARG A 147 2.32 -14.82 8.85
C ARG A 147 2.82 -15.73 9.96
N GLU A 148 2.03 -16.74 10.33
CA GLU A 148 2.37 -17.77 11.33
C GLU A 148 3.72 -18.46 11.07
N ASN A 149 4.12 -18.57 9.80
CA ASN A 149 5.41 -19.13 9.41
C ASN A 149 6.60 -18.16 9.54
N GLY A 150 6.40 -16.98 10.15
CA GLY A 150 7.41 -15.93 10.33
C GLY A 150 7.77 -15.16 9.06
N ARG A 151 7.13 -15.45 7.92
CA ARG A 151 7.44 -14.79 6.64
C ARG A 151 6.62 -13.51 6.47
N ARG A 152 7.27 -12.51 5.90
CA ARG A 152 6.66 -11.23 5.54
C ARG A 152 5.64 -11.40 4.41
N ALA A 153 4.47 -10.83 4.62
CA ALA A 153 3.40 -10.73 3.64
C ALA A 153 2.83 -9.30 3.61
N TRP A 154 2.05 -9.01 2.58
CA TRP A 154 1.40 -7.73 2.35
C TRP A 154 -0.10 -7.96 2.23
N GLU A 155 -0.85 -7.09 2.87
CA GLU A 155 -2.31 -7.14 2.88
C GLU A 155 -2.86 -5.78 2.45
N TRP A 156 -3.91 -5.79 1.64
CA TRP A 156 -4.60 -4.56 1.28
C TRP A 156 -5.30 -3.96 2.50
N VAL A 157 -5.20 -2.64 2.67
CA VAL A 157 -5.96 -1.93 3.70
C VAL A 157 -7.37 -1.68 3.15
N SER A 158 -8.30 -2.58 3.47
CA SER A 158 -9.73 -2.29 3.41
C SER A 158 -10.10 -1.40 4.61
N ASP A 159 -11.11 -0.54 4.49
CA ASP A 159 -11.52 0.41 5.53
C ASP A 159 -11.49 -0.16 6.97
N PRO A 160 -11.13 0.65 7.98
CA PRO A 160 -10.71 0.19 9.30
C PRO A 160 -11.90 -0.14 10.20
N GLU A 161 -12.55 -1.28 9.98
CA GLU A 161 -13.39 -1.89 11.03
C GLU A 161 -12.86 -3.25 11.53
N THR A 162 -11.83 -3.81 10.91
CA THR A 162 -11.31 -5.15 11.24
C THR A 162 -9.92 -5.14 11.89
N SER A 163 -9.70 -4.25 12.87
CA SER A 163 -8.51 -4.30 13.72
C SER A 163 -8.81 -4.15 15.22
N ALA A 164 -10.05 -4.46 15.62
CA ALA A 164 -10.44 -4.63 17.01
C ALA A 164 -10.70 -6.12 17.32
N SER A 165 -9.62 -6.86 17.53
CA SER A 165 -9.61 -8.11 18.30
C SER A 165 -8.26 -8.14 19.00
N ASP A 166 -8.11 -7.37 20.07
CA ASP A 166 -8.40 -7.80 21.43
C ASP A 166 -7.48 -8.96 21.84
N THR A 167 -6.33 -8.61 22.39
CA THR A 167 -5.61 -9.46 23.32
C THR A 167 -5.18 -8.57 24.47
N ARG A 168 -6.12 -8.31 25.36
CA ARG A 168 -5.85 -7.73 26.67
C ARG A 168 -5.56 -8.89 27.65
N PRO A 169 -4.46 -8.86 28.43
CA PRO A 169 -4.17 -9.93 29.38
C PRO A 169 -5.12 -9.85 30.58
N GLU A 170 -5.75 -10.97 30.93
CA GLU A 170 -6.43 -11.17 32.21
C GLU A 170 -5.40 -11.06 33.34
N ILE A 171 -5.58 -10.06 34.19
CA ILE A 171 -4.95 -9.99 35.51
C ILE A 171 -5.91 -10.71 36.46
N SER A 172 -5.52 -11.88 36.95
CA SER A 172 -6.19 -12.54 38.07
C SER A 172 -5.60 -12.06 39.40
N VAL A 173 -6.51 -11.89 40.36
CA VAL A 173 -6.40 -11.34 41.72
C VAL A 173 -5.40 -12.08 42.60
#